data_AF-A0A9D3PAU6-F1
#
_entry.id   AF-A0A9D3PAU6-F1
#
_cell.length_a   1.000
_cell.length_b   1.000
_cell.length_c   1.000
_cell.angle_alpha   90.00
_cell.angle_beta   90.00
_cell.angle_gamma   90.00
#
_symmetry.space_group_name_H-M   'P 1'
#
loop_
_entity.id
_entity.type
_entity.pdbx_description
1 polymer ?
#
loop_
_entity_poly.entity_id
_entity_poly.type
_entity_poly.pdbx_seq_one_letter_code
_entity_poly.pdbx_strand_id
1 'polypeptide(L)'
;MVDQHRHHDTVSSATERTEKQKQLGETQRKFQQRIQKREKKLQDLRQAVESLTRSAQAAVEDSERIFTELIYSIERRRSEVKELIRDQEKASVSQAEGVIKRLEQEIAELRRRDAEMEQLSHTEDHIHFLQSCQSLSSYPECKDLPSITVNPDVSFEFVKKFVSDLKDKLEHICKEKLAKISGTVKDMHLLPVPGSSTVKDVHRLQAPEPRTREEFLQCESVYSAEFTQV
;
A
#
# COMPACT_ATOMS: atom_id res chain seq x y z
N MET A 1 0.73 74.77 61.79
CA MET A 1 1.06 73.72 62.78
C MET A 1 1.28 72.46 61.96
N VAL A 2 2.55 72.07 61.77
CA VAL A 2 2.94 70.97 60.88
C VAL A 2 2.80 69.69 61.69
N ASP A 3 1.76 68.93 61.42
CA ASP A 3 1.59 67.62 62.05
C ASP A 3 2.62 66.66 61.46
N GLN A 4 3.37 66.04 62.36
CA GLN A 4 4.66 65.44 62.11
C GLN A 4 4.46 63.92 61.98
N HIS A 5 4.14 63.45 60.77
CA HIS A 5 4.20 62.01 60.48
C HIS A 5 5.66 61.56 60.29
N ARG A 6 6.37 61.40 61.41
CA ARG A 6 7.75 60.87 61.47
C ARG A 6 7.79 59.36 61.25
N HIS A 7 7.52 58.85 60.05
CA HIS A 7 7.96 57.49 59.68
C HIS A 7 8.00 57.16 58.17
N HIS A 8 7.92 58.14 57.26
CA HIS A 8 7.91 57.85 55.83
C HIS A 8 9.00 58.62 55.10
N ASP A 9 9.95 57.89 54.52
CA ASP A 9 10.94 58.42 53.61
C ASP A 9 10.21 58.98 52.39
N THR A 10 10.09 60.31 52.30
CA THR A 10 9.30 60.97 51.26
C THR A 10 10.21 61.21 50.06
N VAL A 11 10.13 60.31 49.07
CA VAL A 11 10.95 60.37 47.86
C VAL A 11 10.41 61.47 46.92
N SER A 12 11.30 62.24 46.27
CA SER A 12 10.90 63.23 45.26
C SER A 12 10.37 62.54 43.99
N SER A 13 9.33 63.12 43.39
CA SER A 13 8.74 62.65 42.12
C SER A 13 9.74 62.57 40.97
N ALA A 14 10.79 63.39 40.96
CA ALA A 14 11.86 63.34 39.97
C ALA A 14 12.74 62.08 40.11
N THR A 15 13.03 61.67 41.34
CA THR A 15 13.79 60.45 41.64
C THR A 15 12.97 59.21 41.24
N GLU A 16 11.68 59.18 41.62
CA GLU A 16 10.79 58.06 41.27
C GLU A 16 10.58 57.94 39.76
N ARG A 17 10.41 59.07 39.04
CA ARG A 17 10.36 59.08 37.56
C ARG A 17 11.61 58.48 36.94
N THR A 18 12.79 58.82 37.46
CA THR A 18 14.08 58.33 36.94
C THR A 18 14.19 56.80 37.10
N GLU A 19 13.81 56.27 38.25
CA GLU A 19 13.78 54.83 38.51
C GLU A 19 12.76 54.12 37.60
N LYS A 20 11.54 54.66 37.46
CA LYS A 20 10.53 54.12 36.53
C LYS A 20 10.99 54.17 35.07
N GLN A 21 11.69 55.21 34.66
CA GLN A 21 12.25 55.33 33.30
C GLN A 21 13.29 54.22 33.03
N LYS A 22 14.15 53.91 34.02
CA LYS A 22 15.11 52.82 33.93
C LYS A 22 14.40 51.46 33.82
N GLN A 23 13.43 51.19 34.69
CA GLN A 23 12.63 49.95 34.67
C GLN A 23 11.89 49.78 33.34
N LEU A 24 11.34 50.85 32.78
CA LEU A 24 10.69 50.84 31.47
C LEU A 24 11.68 50.49 30.36
N GLY A 25 12.89 51.08 30.37
CA GLY A 25 13.93 50.77 29.39
C GLY A 25 14.43 49.32 29.46
N GLU A 26 14.52 48.74 30.66
CA GLU A 26 14.83 47.31 30.85
C GLU A 26 13.70 46.41 30.34
N THR A 27 12.45 46.77 30.63
CA THR A 27 11.27 46.04 30.14
C THR A 27 11.17 46.10 28.62
N GLN A 28 11.43 47.26 28.02
CA GLN A 28 11.47 47.44 26.57
C GLN A 28 12.55 46.56 25.92
N ARG A 29 13.76 46.49 26.50
CA ARG A 29 14.82 45.57 26.05
C ARG A 29 14.39 44.10 26.15
N LYS A 30 13.75 43.70 27.25
CA LYS A 30 13.20 42.33 27.41
C LYS A 30 12.16 42.01 26.34
N PHE A 31 11.27 42.96 26.01
CA PHE A 31 10.28 42.78 24.94
C PHE A 31 10.92 42.66 23.57
N GLN A 32 11.91 43.50 23.23
CA GLN A 32 12.64 43.40 21.97
C GLN A 32 13.31 42.03 21.80
N GLN A 33 13.97 41.51 22.85
CA GLN A 33 14.56 40.17 22.83
C GLN A 33 13.50 39.06 22.65
N ARG A 34 12.34 39.18 23.31
CA ARG A 34 11.24 38.22 23.15
C ARG A 34 10.67 38.26 21.73
N ILE A 35 10.52 39.44 21.14
CA ILE A 35 10.05 39.62 19.76
C ILE A 35 11.00 38.90 18.80
N GLN A 36 12.30 39.19 18.85
CA GLN A 36 13.30 38.54 17.98
C GLN A 36 13.28 37.01 18.12
N LYS A 37 13.18 36.49 19.35
CA LYS A 37 13.07 35.05 19.60
C LYS A 37 11.81 34.45 19.00
N ARG A 38 10.68 35.17 19.02
CA ARG A 38 9.40 34.71 18.44
C ARG A 38 9.40 34.80 16.92
N GLU A 39 9.99 35.83 16.34
CA GLU A 39 10.17 35.97 14.89
C GLU A 39 11.02 34.83 14.34
N LYS A 40 12.15 34.51 14.99
CA LYS A 40 12.97 33.35 14.61
C LYS A 40 12.18 32.03 14.68
N LYS A 41 11.48 31.79 15.79
CA LYS A 41 10.64 30.57 15.92
C LYS A 41 9.53 30.50 14.87
N LEU A 42 8.95 31.63 14.49
CA LEU A 42 7.94 31.70 13.44
C LEU A 42 8.54 31.33 12.08
N GLN A 43 9.75 31.82 11.78
CA GLN A 43 10.47 31.45 10.57
C GLN A 43 10.82 29.95 10.55
N ASP A 44 11.38 29.42 11.64
CA ASP A 44 11.70 27.99 11.76
C ASP A 44 10.45 27.11 11.55
N LEU A 45 9.32 27.51 12.13
CA LEU A 45 8.04 26.79 11.97
C LEU A 45 7.53 26.84 10.53
N ARG A 46 7.60 28.00 9.86
CA ARG A 46 7.20 28.13 8.44
C ARG A 46 8.02 27.20 7.55
N GLN A 47 9.33 27.14 7.76
CA GLN A 47 10.21 26.25 7.00
C GLN A 47 9.89 24.76 7.29
N ALA A 48 9.60 24.41 8.54
CA ALA A 48 9.22 23.06 8.90
C ALA A 48 7.89 22.62 8.25
N VAL A 49 6.87 23.50 8.23
CA VAL A 49 5.60 23.26 7.52
C VAL A 49 5.84 23.00 6.04
N GLU A 50 6.64 23.86 5.40
CA GLU A 50 6.92 23.76 3.97
C GLU A 50 7.68 22.46 3.63
N SER A 51 8.67 22.10 4.45
CA SER A 51 9.42 20.85 4.33
C SER A 51 8.52 19.63 4.47
N LEU A 52 7.65 19.59 5.50
CA LEU A 52 6.70 18.51 5.70
C LEU A 52 5.74 18.39 4.51
N THR A 53 5.24 19.51 3.99
CA THR A 53 4.34 19.54 2.84
C THR A 53 5.01 18.96 1.60
N ARG A 54 6.24 19.38 1.29
CA ARG A 54 7.03 18.83 0.17
C ARG A 54 7.29 17.33 0.35
N SER A 55 7.67 16.92 1.56
CA SER A 55 7.93 15.52 1.87
C SER A 55 6.69 14.65 1.71
N ALA A 56 5.52 15.12 2.15
CA ALA A 56 4.26 14.40 2.00
C ALA A 56 3.87 14.26 0.53
N GLN A 57 4.01 15.33 -0.26
CA GLN A 57 3.73 15.31 -1.69
C GLN A 57 4.64 14.32 -2.43
N ALA A 58 5.94 14.35 -2.15
CA ALA A 58 6.90 13.40 -2.73
C ALA A 58 6.56 11.95 -2.36
N ALA A 59 6.19 11.69 -1.11
CA ALA A 59 5.79 10.36 -0.67
C ALA A 59 4.52 9.86 -1.40
N VAL A 60 3.56 10.76 -1.68
CA VAL A 60 2.37 10.42 -2.48
C VAL A 60 2.77 10.08 -3.91
N GLU A 61 3.54 10.94 -4.58
CA GLU A 61 3.98 10.72 -5.97
C GLU A 61 4.75 9.41 -6.14
N ASP A 62 5.70 9.12 -5.25
CA ASP A 62 6.43 7.86 -5.27
C ASP A 62 5.52 6.65 -5.03
N SER A 63 4.55 6.78 -4.12
CA SER A 63 3.60 5.71 -3.84
C SER A 63 2.71 5.39 -5.04
N GLU A 64 2.20 6.42 -5.73
CA GLU A 64 1.39 6.30 -6.95
C GLU A 64 2.20 5.65 -8.09
N ARG A 65 3.46 6.06 -8.26
CA ARG A 65 4.37 5.45 -9.24
C ARG A 65 4.57 3.96 -8.96
N ILE A 66 4.85 3.59 -7.71
CA ILE A 66 5.04 2.18 -7.30
C ILE A 66 3.77 1.36 -7.53
N PHE A 67 2.59 1.87 -7.17
CA PHE A 67 1.33 1.17 -7.43
C PHE A 67 1.06 1.00 -8.92
N THR A 68 1.38 2.01 -9.72
CA THR A 68 1.28 1.93 -11.19
C THR A 68 2.16 0.81 -11.75
N GLU A 69 3.43 0.73 -11.33
CA GLU A 69 4.34 -0.35 -11.73
C GLU A 69 3.82 -1.75 -11.32
N LEU A 70 3.22 -1.86 -10.13
CA LEU A 70 2.59 -3.10 -9.66
C LEU A 70 1.38 -3.49 -10.49
N ILE A 71 0.51 -2.54 -10.85
CA ILE A 71 -0.67 -2.78 -11.70
C ILE A 71 -0.20 -3.34 -13.05
N TYR A 72 0.77 -2.69 -13.70
CA TYR A 72 1.33 -3.17 -14.97
C TYR A 72 1.91 -4.58 -14.85
N SER A 73 2.61 -4.88 -13.76
CA SER A 73 3.14 -6.23 -13.52
C SER A 73 2.01 -7.26 -13.42
N ILE A 74 0.94 -6.96 -12.69
CA ILE A 74 -0.22 -7.85 -12.53
C ILE A 74 -0.94 -8.05 -13.87
N GLU A 75 -1.13 -7.00 -14.67
CA GLU A 75 -1.73 -7.09 -16.00
C GLU A 75 -0.91 -7.97 -16.96
N ARG A 76 0.42 -7.84 -16.91
CA ARG A 76 1.32 -8.71 -17.66
C ARG A 76 1.16 -10.17 -17.22
N ARG A 77 1.18 -10.46 -15.91
CA ARG A 77 0.98 -11.83 -15.38
C ARG A 77 -0.38 -12.41 -15.74
N ARG A 78 -1.44 -11.59 -15.71
CA ARG A 78 -2.77 -11.98 -16.18
C ARG A 78 -2.73 -12.43 -17.64
N SER A 79 -2.01 -11.71 -18.49
CA SER A 79 -1.84 -12.07 -19.90
C SER A 79 -1.04 -13.37 -20.05
N GLU A 80 0.06 -13.53 -19.32
CA GLU A 80 0.85 -14.79 -19.31
C GLU A 80 -0.01 -16.02 -18.97
N VAL A 81 -0.83 -15.95 -17.91
CA VAL A 81 -1.71 -17.05 -17.51
C VAL A 81 -2.75 -17.36 -18.60
N LYS A 82 -3.31 -16.32 -19.23
CA LYS A 82 -4.28 -16.49 -20.32
C LYS A 82 -3.65 -17.22 -21.51
N GLU A 83 -2.47 -16.79 -21.96
CA GLU A 83 -1.80 -17.40 -23.10
C GLU A 83 -1.42 -18.86 -22.81
N LEU A 84 -0.91 -19.18 -21.61
CA LEU A 84 -0.62 -20.56 -21.20
C LEU A 84 -1.84 -21.49 -21.31
N ILE A 85 -3.03 -21.02 -20.90
CA ILE A 85 -4.27 -21.79 -21.02
C ILE A 85 -4.63 -22.00 -22.49
N ARG A 86 -4.58 -20.94 -23.30
CA ARG A 86 -4.97 -20.99 -24.72
C ARG A 86 -4.02 -21.83 -25.56
N ASP A 87 -2.72 -21.76 -25.30
CA ASP A 87 -1.72 -22.57 -25.98
C ASP A 87 -1.91 -24.05 -25.67
N GLN A 88 -2.16 -24.40 -24.40
CA GLN A 88 -2.41 -25.78 -24.01
C GLN A 88 -3.74 -26.31 -24.57
N GLU A 89 -4.81 -25.51 -24.50
CA GLU A 89 -6.11 -25.82 -25.11
C GLU A 89 -5.93 -26.11 -26.61
N LYS A 90 -5.30 -25.20 -27.34
CA LYS A 90 -5.07 -25.33 -28.78
C LYS A 90 -4.24 -26.57 -29.12
N ALA A 91 -3.16 -26.84 -28.37
CA ALA A 91 -2.31 -28.00 -28.60
C ALA A 91 -3.09 -29.30 -28.38
N SER A 92 -3.83 -29.41 -27.27
CA SER A 92 -4.64 -30.59 -26.95
C SER A 92 -5.77 -30.82 -27.96
N VAL A 93 -6.48 -29.75 -28.38
CA VAL A 93 -7.54 -29.85 -29.40
C VAL A 93 -6.96 -30.26 -30.75
N SER A 94 -5.86 -29.64 -31.20
CA SER A 94 -5.23 -29.98 -32.49
C SER A 94 -4.77 -31.44 -32.53
N GLN A 95 -4.26 -31.95 -31.41
CA GLN A 95 -3.89 -33.36 -31.27
C GLN A 95 -5.14 -34.27 -31.37
N ALA A 96 -6.21 -33.93 -30.66
CA ALA A 96 -7.46 -34.69 -30.66
C ALA A 96 -8.11 -34.72 -32.05
N GLU A 97 -8.20 -33.59 -32.74
CA GLU A 97 -8.72 -33.49 -34.11
C GLU A 97 -7.94 -34.38 -35.09
N GLY A 98 -6.61 -34.42 -34.95
CA GLY A 98 -5.76 -35.30 -35.75
C GLY A 98 -6.04 -36.79 -35.51
N VAL A 99 -6.37 -37.18 -34.28
CA VAL A 99 -6.78 -38.56 -33.93
C VAL A 99 -8.18 -38.86 -34.47
N ILE A 100 -9.15 -37.95 -34.27
CA ILE A 100 -10.52 -38.07 -34.75
C ILE A 100 -10.53 -38.30 -36.27
N LYS A 101 -9.80 -37.48 -37.03
CA LYS A 101 -9.73 -37.61 -38.50
C LYS A 101 -9.18 -38.96 -38.95
N ARG A 102 -8.18 -39.51 -38.24
CA ARG A 102 -7.65 -40.86 -38.55
C ARG A 102 -8.69 -41.94 -38.27
N LEU A 103 -9.37 -41.86 -37.12
CA LEU A 103 -10.44 -42.80 -36.77
C LEU A 103 -11.61 -42.76 -37.77
N GLU A 104 -12.02 -41.57 -38.22
CA GLU A 104 -13.07 -41.44 -39.23
C GLU A 104 -12.68 -42.10 -40.55
N GLN A 105 -11.42 -41.93 -40.98
CA GLN A 105 -10.89 -42.57 -42.20
C GLN A 105 -10.85 -44.10 -42.07
N GLU A 106 -10.37 -44.60 -40.93
CA GLU A 106 -10.31 -46.03 -40.66
C GLU A 106 -11.71 -46.66 -40.61
N ILE A 107 -12.66 -46.03 -39.92
CA ILE A 107 -14.06 -46.48 -39.89
C ILE A 107 -14.65 -46.50 -41.30
N ALA A 108 -14.36 -45.50 -42.13
CA ALA A 108 -14.84 -45.46 -43.51
C ALA A 108 -14.22 -46.58 -44.36
N GLU A 109 -12.93 -46.88 -44.20
CA GLU A 109 -12.27 -47.96 -44.93
C GLU A 109 -12.77 -49.34 -44.48
N LEU A 110 -12.94 -49.54 -43.17
CA LEU A 110 -13.52 -50.75 -42.59
C LEU A 110 -14.95 -50.98 -43.09
N ARG A 111 -15.81 -49.97 -43.06
CA ARG A 111 -17.18 -50.06 -43.60
C ARG A 111 -17.22 -50.39 -45.08
N ARG A 112 -16.30 -49.82 -45.88
CA ARG A 112 -16.20 -50.13 -47.30
C ARG A 112 -15.84 -51.60 -47.53
N ARG A 113 -14.83 -52.11 -46.82
CA ARG A 113 -14.42 -53.52 -46.93
C ARG A 113 -15.47 -54.49 -46.40
N ASP A 114 -16.14 -54.15 -45.31
CA ASP A 114 -17.26 -54.92 -44.77
C ASP A 114 -18.36 -55.09 -45.83
N ALA A 115 -18.73 -53.99 -46.52
CA ALA A 115 -19.68 -54.06 -47.63
C ALA A 115 -19.17 -54.87 -48.84
N GLU A 116 -17.88 -54.76 -49.20
CA GLU A 116 -17.27 -55.57 -50.26
C GLU A 116 -17.28 -57.07 -49.91
N MET A 117 -17.01 -57.43 -48.65
CA MET A 117 -17.07 -58.81 -48.16
C MET A 117 -18.51 -59.35 -48.17
N GLU A 118 -19.48 -58.54 -47.73
CA GLU A 118 -20.89 -58.90 -47.77
C GLU A 118 -21.37 -59.11 -49.20
N GLN A 119 -20.94 -58.30 -50.17
CA GLN A 119 -21.25 -58.54 -51.58
C GLN A 119 -20.60 -59.83 -52.12
N LEU A 120 -19.35 -60.08 -51.74
CA LEU A 120 -18.63 -61.26 -52.19
C LEU A 120 -19.24 -62.55 -51.66
N SER A 121 -19.76 -62.56 -50.42
CA SER A 121 -20.40 -63.73 -49.80
C SER A 121 -21.66 -64.21 -50.53
N HIS A 122 -22.33 -63.31 -51.28
CA HIS A 122 -23.51 -63.61 -52.08
C HIS A 122 -23.18 -63.99 -53.54
N THR A 123 -21.90 -64.04 -53.92
CA THR A 123 -21.49 -64.32 -55.30
C THR A 123 -21.48 -65.84 -55.58
N GLU A 124 -22.12 -66.28 -56.67
CA GLU A 124 -22.12 -67.70 -57.09
C GLU A 124 -20.88 -68.09 -57.91
N ASP A 125 -20.13 -67.12 -58.46
CA ASP A 125 -18.86 -67.36 -59.17
C ASP A 125 -17.74 -67.72 -58.17
N HIS A 126 -17.46 -69.02 -58.07
CA HIS A 126 -16.46 -69.56 -57.17
C HIS A 126 -15.02 -69.11 -57.50
N ILE A 127 -14.70 -68.81 -58.76
CA ILE A 127 -13.36 -68.36 -59.14
C ILE A 127 -13.18 -66.92 -58.69
N HIS A 128 -14.17 -66.05 -58.95
CA HIS A 128 -14.17 -64.68 -58.46
C HIS A 128 -14.14 -64.61 -56.94
N PHE A 129 -14.91 -65.48 -56.26
CA PHE A 129 -14.88 -65.60 -54.80
C PHE A 129 -13.48 -65.90 -54.28
N LEU A 130 -12.81 -66.93 -54.80
CA LEU A 130 -11.47 -67.33 -54.35
C LEU A 130 -10.42 -66.23 -54.62
N GLN A 131 -10.49 -65.55 -55.76
CA GLN A 131 -9.58 -64.46 -56.11
C GLN A 131 -9.77 -63.22 -55.22
N SER A 132 -11.01 -62.78 -55.04
CA SER A 132 -11.34 -61.58 -54.26
C SER A 132 -11.24 -61.81 -52.75
N CYS A 133 -11.47 -63.03 -52.27
CA CYS A 133 -11.27 -63.37 -50.86
C CYS A 133 -9.79 -63.24 -50.47
N GLN A 134 -8.87 -63.66 -51.35
CA GLN A 134 -7.43 -63.56 -51.10
C GLN A 134 -6.94 -62.11 -51.08
N SER A 135 -7.50 -61.23 -51.92
CA SER A 135 -7.13 -59.81 -51.92
C SER A 135 -7.66 -59.07 -50.69
N LEU A 136 -8.91 -59.34 -50.28
CA LEU A 136 -9.52 -58.73 -49.10
C LEU A 136 -8.87 -59.19 -47.78
N SER A 137 -8.44 -60.44 -47.69
CA SER A 137 -7.75 -61.00 -46.52
C SER A 137 -6.27 -60.60 -46.42
N SER A 138 -5.68 -60.08 -47.50
CA SER A 138 -4.28 -59.63 -47.53
C SER A 138 -4.04 -58.23 -46.95
N TYR A 139 -5.07 -57.57 -46.41
CA TYR A 139 -4.87 -56.29 -45.74
C TYR A 139 -3.85 -56.47 -44.62
N PRO A 140 -2.74 -55.72 -44.61
CA PRO A 140 -1.90 -55.68 -43.43
C PRO A 140 -2.83 -55.25 -42.30
N GLU A 141 -2.87 -56.01 -41.19
CA GLU A 141 -3.58 -55.62 -39.96
C GLU A 141 -3.56 -54.11 -39.89
N CYS A 142 -4.76 -53.50 -40.01
CA CYS A 142 -4.93 -52.06 -39.96
C CYS A 142 -3.95 -51.59 -38.91
N LYS A 143 -2.88 -50.84 -39.26
CA LYS A 143 -1.77 -50.60 -38.34
C LYS A 143 -2.37 -50.12 -37.04
N ASP A 144 -2.50 -51.02 -36.05
CA ASP A 144 -3.48 -50.81 -34.99
C ASP A 144 -3.13 -49.46 -34.39
N LEU A 145 -4.05 -48.50 -34.48
CA LEU A 145 -3.82 -47.20 -33.88
C LEU A 145 -3.39 -47.51 -32.44
N PRO A 146 -2.21 -47.06 -31.99
CA PRO A 146 -1.73 -47.37 -30.66
C PRO A 146 -2.87 -47.05 -29.70
N SER A 147 -3.22 -48.01 -28.84
CA SER A 147 -4.44 -48.00 -28.04
C SER A 147 -4.80 -46.59 -27.58
N ILE A 148 -5.86 -46.02 -28.16
CA ILE A 148 -6.20 -44.62 -27.94
C ILE A 148 -6.77 -44.51 -26.53
N THR A 149 -5.91 -44.16 -25.58
CA THR A 149 -6.33 -43.88 -24.21
C THR A 149 -6.84 -42.45 -24.13
N VAL A 150 -8.15 -42.29 -24.00
CA VAL A 150 -8.77 -41.00 -23.70
C VAL A 150 -8.57 -40.71 -22.22
N ASN A 151 -8.00 -39.55 -21.89
CA ASN A 151 -7.98 -39.07 -20.51
C ASN A 151 -9.36 -38.43 -20.19
N PRO A 152 -10.15 -38.99 -19.28
CA PRO A 152 -11.46 -38.43 -18.93
C PRO A 152 -11.36 -37.17 -18.04
N ASP A 153 -10.21 -36.93 -17.38
CA ASP A 153 -10.06 -35.91 -16.34
C ASP A 153 -9.41 -34.61 -16.84
N VAL A 154 -9.65 -34.21 -18.09
CA VAL A 154 -9.07 -32.98 -18.64
C VAL A 154 -9.79 -31.76 -18.07
N SER A 155 -9.12 -31.02 -17.18
CA SER A 155 -9.68 -29.81 -16.56
C SER A 155 -8.61 -28.79 -16.13
N PHE A 156 -8.99 -27.51 -16.13
CA PHE A 156 -8.19 -26.39 -15.63
C PHE A 156 -8.58 -25.93 -14.21
N GLU A 157 -9.34 -26.73 -13.44
CA GLU A 157 -9.75 -26.37 -12.07
C GLU A 157 -8.56 -25.95 -11.18
N PHE A 158 -7.43 -26.64 -11.28
CA PHE A 158 -6.23 -26.31 -10.50
C PHE A 158 -5.66 -24.93 -10.83
N VAL A 159 -5.76 -24.47 -12.10
CA VAL A 159 -5.32 -23.12 -12.48
C VAL A 159 -6.14 -22.07 -11.74
N LYS A 160 -7.47 -22.25 -11.66
CA LYS A 160 -8.35 -21.36 -10.90
C LYS A 160 -7.98 -21.34 -9.41
N LYS A 161 -7.66 -22.49 -8.84
CA LYS A 161 -7.20 -22.61 -7.44
C LYS A 161 -5.90 -21.83 -7.23
N PHE A 162 -4.88 -22.02 -8.06
CA PHE A 162 -3.61 -21.30 -7.92
C PHE A 162 -3.75 -19.78 -8.08
N VAL A 163 -4.61 -19.31 -9.00
CA VAL A 163 -4.90 -17.87 -9.15
C VAL A 163 -5.63 -17.32 -7.92
N SER A 164 -6.53 -18.11 -7.31
CA SER A 164 -7.22 -17.73 -6.08
C SER A 164 -6.25 -17.65 -4.89
N ASP A 165 -5.36 -18.64 -4.74
CA ASP A 165 -4.32 -18.63 -3.72
C ASP A 165 -3.37 -17.43 -3.86
N LEU A 166 -3.05 -17.04 -5.10
CA LEU A 166 -2.25 -15.84 -5.40
C LEU A 166 -2.97 -14.57 -4.95
N LYS A 167 -4.26 -14.44 -5.27
CA LYS A 167 -5.10 -13.30 -4.86
C LYS A 167 -5.09 -13.15 -3.33
N ASP A 168 -5.35 -14.23 -2.61
CA ASP A 168 -5.46 -14.21 -1.15
C ASP A 168 -4.14 -13.81 -0.48
N LYS A 169 -3.01 -14.32 -1.00
CA LYS A 169 -1.67 -13.91 -0.54
C LYS A 169 -1.39 -12.43 -0.81
N LEU A 170 -1.75 -11.93 -1.98
CA LEU A 170 -1.56 -10.52 -2.33
C LEU A 170 -2.38 -9.61 -1.42
N GLU A 171 -3.66 -9.93 -1.21
CA GLU A 171 -4.53 -9.18 -0.30
C GLU A 171 -3.98 -9.16 1.14
N HIS A 172 -3.50 -10.29 1.63
CA HIS A 172 -2.91 -10.38 2.97
C HIS A 172 -1.70 -9.44 3.11
N ILE A 173 -0.77 -9.48 2.15
CA ILE A 173 0.42 -8.63 2.15
C ILE A 173 0.02 -7.15 2.08
N CYS A 174 -0.95 -6.79 1.22
CA CYS A 174 -1.45 -5.42 1.11
C CYS A 174 -2.04 -4.92 2.44
N LYS A 175 -2.88 -5.73 3.09
CA LYS A 175 -3.48 -5.38 4.40
C LYS A 175 -2.40 -5.15 5.47
N GLU A 176 -1.42 -6.04 5.56
CA GLU A 176 -0.32 -5.91 6.52
C GLU A 176 0.49 -4.62 6.32
N LYS A 177 0.85 -4.31 5.06
CA LYS A 177 1.65 -3.13 4.74
C LYS A 177 0.87 -1.83 4.92
N LEU A 178 -0.41 -1.80 4.54
CA LEU A 178 -1.27 -0.63 4.76
C LEU A 178 -1.45 -0.32 6.25
N ALA A 179 -1.58 -1.34 7.10
CA ALA A 179 -1.63 -1.13 8.55
C ALA A 179 -0.35 -0.45 9.07
N LYS A 180 0.83 -0.89 8.61
CA LYS A 180 2.12 -0.27 8.97
C LYS A 180 2.23 1.16 8.48
N ILE A 181 1.86 1.42 7.21
CA ILE A 181 1.85 2.77 6.64
C ILE A 181 0.91 3.69 7.43
N SER A 182 -0.30 3.21 7.75
CA SER A 182 -1.26 3.99 8.55
C SER A 182 -0.72 4.33 9.94
N GLY A 183 0.00 3.41 10.59
CA GLY A 183 0.69 3.68 11.85
C GLY A 183 1.73 4.78 11.70
N THR A 184 2.68 4.62 10.77
CA THR A 184 3.74 5.60 10.54
C THR A 184 3.20 6.99 10.21
N VAL A 185 2.16 7.09 9.37
CA VAL A 185 1.54 8.38 9.01
C VAL A 185 0.90 9.05 10.22
N LYS A 186 0.26 8.28 11.11
CA LYS A 186 -0.35 8.82 12.34
C LYS A 186 0.68 9.38 13.30
N ASP A 187 1.87 8.80 13.36
CA ASP A 187 2.95 9.24 14.25
C ASP A 187 3.68 10.49 13.73
N MET A 188 3.44 10.91 12.48
CA MET A 188 4.03 12.13 11.92
C MET A 188 3.32 13.38 12.45
N HIS A 189 3.93 14.04 13.43
CA HIS A 189 3.45 15.29 13.98
C HIS A 189 4.50 16.39 13.85
N LEU A 190 4.09 17.55 13.33
CA LEU A 190 4.96 18.72 13.22
C LEU A 190 5.24 19.37 14.60
N LEU A 191 4.28 19.26 15.51
CA LEU A 191 4.38 19.76 16.88
C LEU A 191 4.29 18.59 17.85
N PRO A 192 5.03 18.63 18.98
CA PRO A 192 4.92 17.60 20.01
C PRO A 192 3.48 17.50 20.50
N VAL A 193 2.91 16.30 20.47
CA VAL A 193 1.62 16.01 21.10
C VAL A 193 1.82 16.11 22.62
N PRO A 194 1.02 16.90 23.35
CA PRO A 194 1.08 16.92 24.81
C PRO A 194 0.69 15.54 25.35
N GLY A 195 1.67 14.75 25.79
CA GLY A 195 1.42 13.45 26.44
C GLY A 195 2.26 12.26 25.98
N SER A 196 3.01 12.34 24.88
CA SER A 196 3.96 11.27 24.49
C SER A 196 5.38 11.61 24.98
N SER A 197 5.61 11.46 26.28
CA SER A 197 6.93 11.71 26.88
C SER A 197 7.85 10.50 26.73
N THR A 198 8.79 10.56 25.79
CA THR A 198 10.10 9.89 25.92
C THR A 198 11.23 10.86 25.62
N VAL A 199 11.25 12.04 26.26
CA VAL A 199 12.49 12.74 26.58
C VAL A 199 12.31 13.44 27.93
N LYS A 200 13.19 13.10 28.87
CA LYS A 200 13.46 13.85 30.09
C LYS A 200 13.88 15.25 29.67
N ASP A 201 13.03 16.25 29.85
CA ASP A 201 13.39 17.67 30.04
C ASP A 201 12.11 18.51 30.10
N VAL A 202 11.35 18.33 31.17
CA VAL A 202 10.40 19.36 31.61
C VAL A 202 11.05 20.10 32.75
N HIS A 203 11.97 21.01 32.42
CA HIS A 203 12.20 22.16 33.29
C HIS A 203 10.93 23.01 33.28
N ARG A 204 10.05 22.65 34.21
CA ARG A 204 8.83 23.38 34.53
C ARG A 204 9.25 24.79 34.94
N LEU A 205 8.85 25.79 34.16
CA LEU A 205 8.80 27.19 34.58
C LEU A 205 7.70 27.32 35.64
N GLN A 206 7.95 26.80 36.83
CA GLN A 206 7.17 27.14 38.02
C GLN A 206 8.08 28.05 38.84
N ALA A 207 7.74 29.34 38.89
CA ALA A 207 8.42 30.25 39.78
C ALA A 207 8.30 29.70 41.22
N PRO A 208 9.39 29.68 42.01
CA PRO A 208 9.35 29.17 43.37
C PRO A 208 8.38 30.00 44.21
N GLU A 209 7.58 29.34 45.05
CA GLU A 209 6.77 30.02 46.07
C GLU A 209 7.70 30.85 46.98
N PRO A 210 7.38 32.14 47.21
CA PRO A 210 8.19 33.01 48.06
C PRO A 210 8.18 32.49 49.50
N ARG A 211 9.36 32.33 50.09
CA ARG A 211 9.54 31.84 51.47
C ARG A 211 9.85 32.97 52.44
N THR A 212 10.07 34.17 51.92
CA THR A 212 10.36 35.37 52.69
C THR A 212 9.42 36.51 52.28
N ARG A 213 9.23 37.47 53.20
CA ARG A 213 8.33 38.60 53.01
C ARG A 213 8.82 39.53 51.87
N GLU A 214 10.13 39.65 51.70
CA GLU A 214 10.74 40.41 50.61
C GLU A 214 10.47 39.77 49.23
N GLU A 215 10.51 38.44 49.13
CA GLU A 215 10.20 37.72 47.88
C GLU A 215 8.70 37.81 47.52
N PHE A 216 7.82 37.85 48.53
CA PHE A 216 6.38 38.01 48.31
C PHE A 216 6.04 39.39 47.71
N LEU A 217 6.67 40.45 48.20
CA LEU A 217 6.47 41.82 47.71
C LEU A 217 7.00 42.02 46.28
N GLN A 218 8.06 41.28 45.89
CA GLN A 218 8.53 41.25 44.51
C GLN A 218 7.55 40.53 43.58
N CYS A 219 6.85 39.48 44.04
CA CYS A 219 5.78 38.83 43.30
C CYS A 219 4.55 39.74 43.13
N GLU A 220 4.11 40.44 44.17
CA GLU A 220 2.95 41.34 44.08
C GLU A 220 3.14 42.47 43.07
N SER A 221 4.37 42.98 42.90
CA SER A 221 4.66 44.02 41.90
C SER A 221 4.47 43.56 40.44
N VAL A 222 4.45 42.24 40.20
CA VAL A 222 4.22 41.63 38.88
C VAL A 222 2.73 41.36 38.65
N TYR A 223 1.95 41.07 39.70
CA TYR A 223 0.51 40.77 39.59
C TYR A 223 -0.40 42.00 39.75
N SER A 224 0.03 43.03 40.48
CA SER A 224 -0.75 44.28 40.65
C SER A 224 -0.80 45.16 39.39
N ALA A 225 -0.01 44.85 38.36
CA ALA A 225 -0.08 45.53 37.06
C ALA A 225 -1.16 44.96 36.11
N GLU A 226 -1.79 43.82 36.44
CA GLU A 226 -2.83 43.19 35.59
C GLU A 226 -4.27 43.41 36.08
N PHE A 227 -4.49 44.04 37.23
CA PHE A 227 -5.84 44.35 37.75
C PHE A 227 -5.96 45.80 38.24
N THR A 228 -5.89 46.75 37.31
CA THR A 228 -6.59 48.04 37.50
C THR A 228 -6.91 48.68 36.15
N GLN A 229 -7.89 48.11 35.44
CA GLN A 229 -8.78 48.83 34.53
C GLN A 229 -10.03 47.97 34.23
N VAL A 230 -10.99 48.02 35.15
CA VAL A 230 -12.43 48.15 34.85
C VAL A 230 -12.92 49.34 35.66
#